data_AF-A0A8K0U2U7-F1
#
_entry.id   AF-A0A8K0U2U7-F1
#
_cell.length_a   1.000
_cell.length_b   1.000
_cell.length_c   1.000
_cell.angle_alpha   90.00
_cell.angle_beta   90.00
_cell.angle_gamma   90.00
#
_symmetry.space_group_name_H-M   'P 1'
#
loop_
_entity.id
_entity.type
_entity.pdbx_description
1 polymer ?
#
loop_
_entity_poly.entity_id
_entity_poly.type
_entity_poly.pdbx_seq_one_letter_code
_entity_poly.pdbx_strand_id
1 'polypeptide(L)'
;MPPRRERKTWALPAAPGPSLRQRVEVREREEGLRCFDTSCGIGPSDEDPYPSISPAAMKQVSIHPHDEHGNVGDSGFVCVHTFHPACLVSAERVAGWGGEDKMEPFVEVSCPVCRATGCVTREEWEEGVSAL
;
A
#
# COMPACT_ATOMS: atom_id res chain seq x y z
N MET A 1 -27.25 -37.69 -27.92
CA MET A 1 -26.25 -36.63 -27.65
C MET A 1 -26.75 -35.81 -26.47
N PRO A 2 -25.93 -35.51 -25.45
CA PRO A 2 -26.37 -34.62 -24.38
C PRO A 2 -26.65 -33.20 -24.93
N PRO A 3 -27.62 -32.47 -24.38
CA PRO A 3 -27.97 -31.14 -24.84
C PRO A 3 -26.79 -30.17 -24.64
N ARG A 4 -26.57 -29.31 -25.64
CA ARG A 4 -25.53 -28.28 -25.64
C ARG A 4 -25.87 -27.27 -24.55
N ARG A 5 -25.00 -27.09 -23.55
CA ARG A 5 -25.15 -26.01 -22.55
C ARG A 5 -25.19 -24.67 -23.27
N GLU A 6 -26.24 -23.89 -23.01
CA GLU A 6 -26.33 -22.52 -23.49
C GLU A 6 -25.16 -21.71 -22.94
N ARG A 7 -24.52 -20.94 -23.83
CA ARG A 7 -23.45 -20.02 -23.42
C ARG A 7 -24.09 -18.92 -22.57
N LYS A 8 -23.66 -18.81 -21.31
CA LYS A 8 -24.04 -17.68 -20.47
C LYS A 8 -23.62 -16.40 -21.18
N THR A 9 -24.58 -15.53 -21.45
CA THR A 9 -24.31 -14.16 -21.90
C THR A 9 -23.54 -13.46 -20.79
N TRP A 10 -22.28 -13.11 -21.06
CA TRP A 10 -21.52 -12.26 -20.14
C TRP A 10 -22.24 -10.92 -20.03
N ALA A 11 -22.75 -10.59 -18.84
CA ALA A 11 -23.33 -9.30 -18.52
C ALA A 11 -22.36 -8.54 -17.61
N LEU A 12 -22.14 -7.27 -17.90
CA LEU A 12 -21.41 -6.38 -16.99
C LEU A 12 -22.20 -6.25 -15.68
N PRO A 13 -21.51 -6.07 -14.54
CA PRO A 13 -22.19 -5.75 -13.28
C PRO A 13 -23.09 -4.53 -13.45
N ALA A 14 -24.29 -4.57 -12.88
CA ALA A 14 -25.20 -3.43 -12.90
C ALA A 14 -24.54 -2.23 -12.18
N ALA A 15 -24.53 -1.07 -12.85
CA ALA A 15 -24.19 0.18 -12.18
C ALA A 15 -25.27 0.53 -11.14
N PRO A 16 -24.92 1.18 -10.01
CA PRO A 16 -23.59 1.65 -9.62
C PRO A 16 -22.83 0.58 -8.82
N GLY A 17 -21.61 0.27 -9.21
CA GLY A 17 -20.77 -0.68 -8.48
C GLY A 17 -19.31 -0.58 -8.90
N PRO A 18 -18.38 -1.08 -8.06
CA PRO A 18 -16.97 -1.06 -8.40
C PRO A 18 -16.74 -1.90 -9.66
N SER A 19 -15.91 -1.36 -10.55
CA SER A 19 -15.50 -2.04 -11.78
C SER A 19 -14.81 -3.36 -11.46
N LEU A 20 -14.74 -4.26 -12.44
CA LEU A 20 -14.00 -5.52 -12.27
C LEU A 20 -12.55 -5.25 -11.85
N ARG A 21 -11.89 -4.25 -12.45
CA ARG A 21 -10.54 -3.83 -12.09
C ARG A 21 -10.44 -3.38 -10.64
N GLN A 22 -11.37 -2.55 -10.17
CA GLN A 22 -11.39 -2.11 -8.76
C GLN A 22 -11.53 -3.27 -7.79
N ARG A 23 -12.33 -4.29 -8.12
CA ARG A 23 -12.46 -5.50 -7.30
C ARG A 23 -11.18 -6.34 -7.29
N VAL A 24 -10.51 -6.45 -8.43
CA VAL A 24 -9.22 -7.13 -8.53
C VAL A 24 -8.17 -6.41 -7.70
N GLU A 25 -8.07 -5.08 -7.80
CA GLU A 25 -7.12 -4.28 -7.01
C GLU A 25 -7.36 -4.36 -5.50
N VAL A 26 -8.62 -4.46 -5.06
CA VAL A 26 -8.92 -4.70 -3.64
C VAL A 26 -8.33 -6.04 -3.20
N ARG A 27 -8.52 -7.10 -4.01
CA ARG A 27 -7.95 -8.42 -3.73
C ARG A 27 -6.42 -8.43 -3.79
N GLU A 28 -5.83 -7.75 -4.78
CA GLU A 28 -4.36 -7.60 -4.87
C GLU A 28 -3.79 -6.95 -3.60
N ARG A 29 -4.48 -5.96 -3.02
CA ARG A 29 -4.06 -5.34 -1.75
C ARG A 29 -4.19 -6.31 -0.57
N GLU A 30 -5.32 -7.03 -0.48
CA GLU A 30 -5.54 -8.04 0.57
C GLU A 30 -4.48 -9.16 0.53
N GLU A 31 -3.98 -9.49 -0.67
CA GLU A 31 -2.92 -10.48 -0.90
C GLU A 31 -1.50 -9.88 -0.81
N GLY A 32 -1.36 -8.58 -0.53
CA GLY A 32 -0.06 -7.90 -0.40
C GLY A 32 0.67 -7.67 -1.73
N LEU A 33 0.01 -7.88 -2.87
CA LEU A 33 0.58 -7.70 -4.22
C LEU A 33 0.58 -6.23 -4.68
N ARG A 34 -0.17 -5.38 -3.97
CA ARG A 34 -0.29 -3.95 -4.22
C ARG A 34 -0.40 -3.22 -2.88
N CYS A 35 0.23 -2.06 -2.78
CA CYS A 35 0.10 -1.21 -1.60
C CYS A 35 -1.07 -0.20 -1.75
N PHE A 36 -1.30 0.64 -0.75
CA PHE A 36 -2.40 1.60 -0.73
C PHE A 36 -2.09 2.94 -1.40
N ASP A 37 -0.87 3.14 -1.89
CA ASP A 37 -0.54 4.35 -2.64
C ASP A 37 -1.23 4.35 -4.02
N THR A 38 -1.97 5.42 -4.31
CA THR A 38 -2.74 5.57 -5.56
C THR A 38 -1.85 5.77 -6.79
N SER A 39 -0.61 6.19 -6.60
CA SER A 39 0.40 6.37 -7.64
C SER A 39 1.31 5.14 -7.80
N CYS A 40 1.12 4.09 -7.00
CA CYS A 40 1.93 2.88 -7.08
C CYS A 40 1.71 2.12 -8.39
N GLY A 41 2.78 2.03 -9.19
CA GLY A 41 2.84 1.19 -10.39
C GLY A 41 3.29 -0.25 -10.12
N ILE A 42 3.66 -0.58 -8.88
CA ILE A 42 4.10 -1.93 -8.49
C ILE A 42 2.88 -2.82 -8.24
N GLY A 43 2.81 -3.91 -8.97
CA GLY A 43 1.78 -4.94 -8.84
C GLY A 43 1.34 -5.48 -10.21
N PRO A 44 0.50 -6.54 -10.23
CA PRO A 44 -0.04 -7.09 -11.45
C PRO A 44 -0.84 -6.07 -12.25
N SER A 45 -0.75 -6.15 -13.57
CA SER A 45 -1.54 -5.33 -14.51
C SER A 45 -2.06 -6.17 -15.67
N ASP A 46 -2.95 -5.60 -16.46
CA ASP A 46 -3.50 -6.30 -17.63
C ASP A 46 -2.41 -6.57 -18.70
N GLU A 47 -1.39 -5.70 -18.78
CA GLU A 47 -0.24 -5.82 -19.69
C GLU A 47 0.85 -6.75 -19.14
N ASP A 48 1.03 -6.77 -17.82
CA ASP A 48 1.99 -7.64 -17.13
C ASP A 48 1.32 -8.30 -15.90
N PRO A 49 0.67 -9.48 -16.09
CA PRO A 49 -0.05 -10.15 -15.02
C PRO A 49 0.87 -10.90 -14.03
N TYR A 50 2.13 -11.14 -14.39
CA TYR A 50 3.11 -11.85 -13.56
C TYR A 50 4.43 -11.08 -13.50
N PRO A 51 4.41 -9.87 -12.93
CA PRO A 51 5.60 -9.03 -12.92
C PRO A 51 6.70 -9.67 -12.08
N SER A 52 7.94 -9.61 -12.57
CA SER A 52 9.13 -10.13 -11.89
C SER A 52 9.59 -9.19 -10.76
N ILE A 53 8.76 -9.03 -9.75
CA ILE A 53 8.99 -8.12 -8.63
C ILE A 53 9.79 -8.84 -7.54
N SER A 54 10.84 -8.18 -7.04
CA SER A 54 11.62 -8.71 -5.91
C SER A 54 10.78 -8.71 -4.63
N PRO A 55 11.00 -9.66 -3.71
CA PRO A 55 10.26 -9.69 -2.44
C PRO A 55 10.49 -8.43 -1.60
N ALA A 56 11.65 -7.79 -1.72
CA ALA A 56 11.94 -6.51 -1.07
C ALA A 56 11.06 -5.36 -1.61
N ALA A 57 10.82 -5.31 -2.92
CA ALA A 57 9.95 -4.32 -3.54
C ALA A 57 8.46 -4.53 -3.20
N MET A 58 8.07 -5.76 -2.84
CA MET A 58 6.73 -6.10 -2.34
C MET A 58 6.58 -5.95 -0.82
N LYS A 59 7.65 -5.61 -0.08
CA LYS A 59 7.55 -5.39 1.37
C LYS A 59 6.57 -4.25 1.62
N GLN A 60 5.64 -4.45 2.54
CA GLN A 60 4.69 -3.42 2.95
C GLN A 60 4.90 -3.06 4.42
N VAL A 61 4.78 -1.77 4.72
CA VAL A 61 4.91 -1.20 6.07
C VAL A 61 3.58 -0.57 6.48
N SER A 62 3.33 -0.57 7.78
CA SER A 62 2.14 0.02 8.39
C SER A 62 2.55 1.21 9.24
N ILE A 63 1.65 2.18 9.42
CA ILE A 63 1.91 3.37 10.23
C ILE A 63 1.48 3.07 11.67
N HIS A 64 2.43 3.18 12.59
CA HIS A 64 2.25 2.95 14.02
C HIS A 64 1.86 4.23 14.76
N PRO A 65 1.07 4.15 15.84
CA PRO A 65 0.80 5.31 16.68
C PRO A 65 2.09 5.74 17.38
N HIS A 66 2.30 7.04 17.54
CA HIS A 66 3.35 7.57 18.42
C HIS A 66 2.75 7.79 19.82
N ASP A 67 3.48 7.43 20.87
CA ASP A 67 3.18 7.90 22.22
C ASP A 67 3.77 9.31 22.45
N GLU A 68 3.37 9.98 23.53
CA GLU A 68 3.87 11.32 23.89
C GLU A 68 5.40 11.36 24.15
N HIS A 69 6.05 10.19 24.18
CA HIS A 69 7.49 10.01 24.38
C HIS A 69 8.20 9.53 23.09
N GLY A 70 7.52 9.52 21.94
CA GLY A 70 8.09 9.12 20.65
C GLY A 70 8.25 7.62 20.42
N ASN A 71 7.73 6.75 21.31
CA ASN A 71 7.75 5.30 21.09
C ASN A 71 6.54 4.84 20.28
N VAL A 72 6.68 3.66 19.64
CA VAL A 72 5.54 2.95 19.04
C VAL A 72 4.56 2.56 20.14
N GLY A 73 3.37 3.16 20.12
CA GLY A 73 2.29 2.82 21.03
C GLY A 73 1.87 1.34 20.87
N ASP A 74 1.58 0.68 21.98
CA ASP A 74 1.22 -0.75 22.03
C ASP A 74 -0.13 -1.09 21.35
N SER A 75 -0.86 -0.07 20.89
CA SER A 75 -2.18 -0.18 20.28
C SER A 75 -2.13 -0.23 18.74
N GLY A 76 -1.61 -1.32 18.19
CA GLY A 76 -1.78 -1.68 16.77
C GLY A 76 -1.27 -0.64 15.76
N PHE A 77 -2.10 -0.34 14.75
CA PHE A 77 -1.77 0.59 13.66
C PHE A 77 -2.76 1.77 13.65
N VAL A 78 -2.29 2.93 13.20
CA VAL A 78 -3.13 4.15 13.11
C VAL A 78 -4.26 3.98 12.09
N CYS A 79 -4.02 3.21 11.02
CA CYS A 79 -5.02 2.86 10.03
C CYS A 79 -4.69 1.51 9.35
N VAL A 80 -5.62 1.02 8.52
CA VAL A 80 -5.47 -0.24 7.78
C VAL A 80 -4.58 -0.14 6.54
N HIS A 81 -4.12 1.05 6.19
CA HIS A 81 -3.38 1.27 4.95
C HIS A 81 -1.91 0.90 5.11
N THR A 82 -1.43 0.10 4.17
CA THR A 82 -0.05 -0.36 4.10
C THR A 82 0.63 0.14 2.82
N PHE A 83 1.93 0.41 2.90
CA PHE A 83 2.67 1.08 1.82
C PHE A 83 3.96 0.33 1.53
N HIS A 84 4.39 0.28 0.26
CA HIS A 84 5.80 -0.04 0.03
C HIS A 84 6.66 1.06 0.65
N PRO A 85 7.80 0.74 1.30
CA PRO A 85 8.68 1.74 1.90
C PRO A 85 8.99 2.92 0.96
N ALA A 86 9.35 2.62 -0.29
CA ALA A 86 9.64 3.62 -1.32
C ALA A 86 8.43 4.51 -1.67
N CYS A 87 7.23 3.92 -1.72
CA CYS A 87 6.00 4.68 -1.99
C CYS A 87 5.69 5.64 -0.85
N LEU A 88 5.81 5.19 0.41
CA LEU A 88 5.60 6.05 1.58
C LEU A 88 6.59 7.22 1.60
N VAL A 89 7.89 6.94 1.43
CA VAL A 89 8.93 7.99 1.36
C VAL A 89 8.64 8.99 0.24
N SER A 90 8.21 8.52 -0.93
CA SER A 90 7.86 9.40 -2.05
C SER A 90 6.69 10.32 -1.70
N ALA A 91 5.63 9.78 -1.09
CA ALA A 91 4.47 10.55 -0.69
C ALA A 91 4.81 11.59 0.38
N GLU A 92 5.60 11.22 1.39
CA GLU A 92 6.01 12.10 2.48
C GLU A 92 6.90 13.24 1.97
N ARG A 93 7.87 12.95 1.09
CA ARG A 93 8.70 14.00 0.46
C ARG A 93 7.85 15.02 -0.31
N VAL A 94 6.78 14.58 -0.97
CA VAL A 94 5.83 15.47 -1.66
C VAL A 94 5.00 16.29 -0.66
N ALA A 95 4.65 15.70 0.48
CA ALA A 95 3.94 16.39 1.56
C ALA A 95 4.83 17.38 2.34
N GLY A 96 6.16 17.34 2.15
CA GLY A 96 7.12 18.11 2.93
C GLY A 96 7.44 17.49 4.29
N TRP A 97 7.18 16.19 4.45
CA TRP A 97 7.43 15.38 5.63
C TRP A 97 8.67 14.49 5.40
N GLY A 98 9.28 14.01 6.49
CA GLY A 98 10.45 13.13 6.44
C GLY A 98 11.59 13.65 7.29
N GLY A 99 11.70 13.07 8.49
CA GLY A 99 12.62 13.37 9.57
C GLY A 99 13.88 14.16 9.20
N GLU A 100 13.90 15.44 9.57
CA GLU A 100 15.11 16.26 9.61
C GLU A 100 16.10 15.76 10.67
N ASP A 101 15.61 15.04 11.69
CA ASP A 101 16.45 14.49 12.76
C ASP A 101 16.78 13.00 12.53
N LYS A 102 18.06 12.71 12.35
CA LYS A 102 18.58 11.36 12.08
C LYS A 102 18.83 10.54 13.35
N MET A 103 18.66 11.15 14.52
CA MET A 103 19.02 10.52 15.79
C MET A 103 17.86 9.72 16.41
N GLU A 104 16.64 9.96 15.95
CA GLU A 104 15.45 9.30 16.46
C GLU A 104 15.24 7.88 15.86
N PRO A 105 14.85 6.90 16.67
CA PRO A 105 14.61 5.52 16.21
C PRO A 105 13.35 5.37 15.33
N PHE A 106 12.49 6.39 15.31
CA PHE A 106 11.26 6.42 14.54
C PHE A 106 11.19 7.67 13.67
N VAL A 107 10.50 7.56 12.53
CA VAL A 107 10.27 8.68 11.62
C VAL A 107 8.79 8.98 11.60
N GLU A 108 8.43 10.22 11.94
CA GLU A 108 7.05 10.69 11.84
C GLU A 108 6.62 10.79 10.37
N VAL A 109 5.45 10.23 10.08
CA VAL A 109 4.87 10.18 8.74
C VAL A 109 3.35 10.39 8.79
N SER A 110 2.80 10.82 7.65
CA SER A 110 1.36 10.90 7.42
C SER A 110 0.89 9.77 6.48
N CYS A 111 -0.32 9.26 6.71
CA CYS A 111 -0.92 8.31 5.76
C CYS A 111 -1.33 9.05 4.47
N PRO A 112 -0.82 8.69 3.28
CA PRO A 112 -1.19 9.36 2.03
C PRO A 112 -2.68 9.23 1.66
N VAL A 113 -3.37 8.24 2.24
CA VAL A 113 -4.78 7.94 1.94
C VAL A 113 -5.75 8.66 2.89
N CYS A 114 -5.57 8.50 4.20
CA CYS A 114 -6.49 9.06 5.20
C CYS A 114 -5.91 10.23 6.01
N ARG A 115 -4.64 10.58 5.78
CA ARG A 115 -3.90 11.66 6.48
C ARG A 115 -3.74 11.47 7.99
N ALA A 116 -3.99 10.27 8.50
CA ALA A 116 -3.70 9.97 9.89
C ALA A 116 -2.17 9.95 10.11
N THR A 117 -1.70 10.57 11.19
CA THR A 117 -0.27 10.73 11.49
C THR A 117 0.20 9.66 12.46
N GLY A 118 1.45 9.26 12.33
CA GLY A 118 2.07 8.24 13.17
C GLY A 118 3.54 8.12 12.82
N CYS A 119 4.12 6.95 13.06
CA CYS A 119 5.52 6.70 12.78
C CYS A 119 5.77 5.36 12.10
N VAL A 120 6.92 5.26 11.46
CA VAL A 120 7.54 4.00 10.98
C VAL A 120 8.91 3.87 11.62
N THR A 121 9.49 2.66 11.64
CA THR A 121 10.85 2.52 12.16
C THR A 121 11.85 3.21 11.24
N ARG A 122 12.98 3.63 11.81
CA ARG A 122 14.07 4.22 11.01
C ARG A 122 14.55 3.27 9.91
N GLU A 123 14.61 1.98 10.21
CA GLU A 123 15.02 0.95 9.24
C GLU A 123 14.06 0.88 8.06
N GLU A 124 12.75 0.84 8.31
CA GLU A 124 11.72 0.85 7.27
C GLU A 124 11.81 2.10 6.40
N TRP A 125 12.04 3.25 7.02
CA TRP A 125 12.23 4.50 6.29
C TRP A 125 13.49 4.48 5.42
N GLU A 126 14.64 4.05 5.97
CA GLU A 126 15.91 3.99 5.23
C GLU A 126 15.85 2.99 4.08
N GLU A 127 15.17 1.86 4.24
CA GLU A 127 14.89 0.93 3.14
C GLU A 127 14.13 1.62 2.00
N GLY A 128 13.12 2.44 2.34
CA GLY A 128 12.38 3.24 1.36
C GLY A 128 13.23 4.29 0.68
N VAL A 129 14.09 4.98 1.44
CA VAL A 129 15.04 5.97 0.90
C VAL A 129 16.05 5.31 -0.05
N SER A 130 16.56 4.13 0.30
CA SER A 130 17.55 3.40 -0.51
C SER A 130 16.98 2.77 -1.77
N ALA A 131 15.65 2.58 -1.83
CA ALA A 131 14.96 1.97 -2.97
C ALA A 131 14.49 3.00 -4.03
N LEU A 132 14.70 4.30 -3.79
CA LEU A 132 14.38 5.41 -4.69
C LEU A 132 15.64 5.94 -5.40
#